data_AF-A0A2A2LA23-F1
#
_entry.id   AF-A0A2A2LA23-F1
#
_cell.length_a   1.000
_cell.length_b   1.000
_cell.length_c   1.000
_cell.angle_alpha   90.00
_cell.angle_beta   90.00
_cell.angle_gamma   90.00
#
_symmetry.space_group_name_H-M   'P 1'
#
loop_
_entity.id
_entity.type
_entity.pdbx_description
1 polymer ?
#
loop_
_entity_poly.entity_id
_entity_poly.type
_entity_poly.pdbx_seq_one_letter_code
_entity_poly.pdbx_strand_id
1 'polypeptide(L)'
;MNLAFVNNGSKIMGIFQKQILEHQKYIDYESNESTDFAEAYFKEMKKLENEPDFGGFGMQQLKNICFDLWSAGMETSTHVISWGILYILHHPEVARRIREELDSKICGDRTVTLDDKHKLPYTNAVINVFPDPYKFKPERFIDSGGNLKKIEEVL
;
A
#
# COMPACT_ATOMS: atom_id res chain seq x y z
N MET A 1 -30.51 -2.00 -10.65
CA MET A 1 -29.14 -2.47 -10.34
C MET A 1 -28.83 -3.65 -11.26
N ASN A 2 -27.75 -3.59 -12.04
CA ASN A 2 -27.47 -4.57 -13.09
C ASN A 2 -27.14 -5.96 -12.48
N LEU A 3 -27.82 -7.03 -12.90
CA LEU A 3 -27.64 -8.38 -12.33
C LEU A 3 -26.17 -8.86 -12.38
N ALA A 4 -25.42 -8.44 -13.41
CA ALA A 4 -23.99 -8.72 -13.52
C ALA A 4 -23.17 -8.04 -12.40
N PHE A 5 -23.52 -6.81 -12.01
CA PHE A 5 -22.85 -6.08 -10.93
C PHE A 5 -23.08 -6.76 -9.57
N VAL A 6 -24.33 -7.17 -9.29
CA VAL A 6 -24.67 -7.90 -8.06
C VAL A 6 -23.98 -9.26 -8.01
N ASN A 7 -23.94 -9.97 -9.14
CA ASN A 7 -23.28 -11.27 -9.25
C ASN A 7 -21.75 -11.17 -9.03
N ASN A 8 -21.13 -10.11 -9.55
CA ASN A 8 -19.69 -9.87 -9.36
C ASN A 8 -19.37 -9.49 -7.91
N GLY A 9 -20.16 -8.61 -7.28
CA GLY A 9 -19.99 -8.25 -5.87
C GLY A 9 -20.10 -9.46 -4.93
N SER A 10 -21.08 -10.34 -5.17
CA SER A 10 -21.24 -11.58 -4.40
C SER A 10 -20.03 -12.52 -4.54
N LYS A 11 -19.50 -12.68 -5.76
CA LYS A 11 -18.29 -13.49 -6.00
C LYS A 11 -17.07 -12.95 -5.27
N ILE A 12 -16.85 -11.63 -5.33
CA ILE A 12 -15.73 -10.98 -4.64
C ILE A 12 -15.84 -11.20 -3.13
N MET A 13 -17.00 -10.95 -2.53
CA MET A 13 -17.23 -11.19 -1.11
C MET A 13 -17.04 -12.67 -0.72
N GLY A 14 -17.41 -13.59 -1.61
CA GLY A 14 -17.14 -15.02 -1.43
C GLY A 14 -15.65 -15.37 -1.39
N ILE A 15 -14.80 -14.66 -2.13
CA ILE A 15 -13.34 -14.85 -2.08
C ILE A 15 -12.80 -14.43 -0.71
N PHE A 16 -13.17 -13.25 -0.20
CA PHE A 16 -12.75 -12.79 1.13
C PHE A 16 -13.19 -13.77 2.21
N GLN A 17 -14.46 -14.19 2.16
CA GLN A 17 -14.97 -15.16 3.13
C GLN A 17 -14.17 -16.47 3.09
N LYS A 18 -13.86 -16.99 1.90
CA LYS A 18 -13.03 -18.19 1.77
C LYS A 18 -11.65 -17.99 2.39
N GLN A 19 -10.96 -16.90 2.06
CA GLN A 19 -9.61 -16.64 2.58
C GLN A 19 -9.59 -16.46 4.11
N ILE A 20 -10.55 -15.71 4.65
CA ILE A 20 -10.70 -15.52 6.10
C ILE A 20 -10.90 -16.86 6.82
N LEU A 21 -11.78 -17.73 6.29
CA LEU A 21 -12.06 -19.03 6.88
C LEU A 21 -10.88 -20.00 6.76
N GLU A 22 -10.12 -19.96 5.66
CA GLU A 22 -8.90 -20.77 5.53
C GLU A 22 -7.83 -20.33 6.53
N HIS A 23 -7.63 -19.02 6.71
CA HIS A 23 -6.68 -18.48 7.69
C HIS A 23 -7.08 -18.84 9.12
N GLN A 24 -8.38 -18.76 9.43
CA GLN A 24 -8.93 -19.04 10.75
C GLN A 24 -8.54 -20.43 11.30
N LYS A 25 -8.34 -21.42 10.41
CA LYS A 25 -8.03 -22.82 10.80
C LYS A 25 -6.70 -22.98 11.51
N TYR A 26 -5.76 -22.05 11.33
CA TYR A 26 -4.38 -22.18 11.79
C TYR A 26 -3.96 -21.08 12.77
N ILE A 27 -4.93 -20.31 13.28
CA ILE A 27 -4.66 -19.24 14.26
C ILE A 27 -4.24 -19.84 15.59
N ASP A 28 -3.09 -19.40 16.09
CA ASP A 28 -2.65 -19.64 17.47
C ASP A 28 -3.22 -18.56 18.38
N TYR A 29 -4.32 -18.85 19.07
CA TYR A 29 -4.99 -17.90 19.98
C TYR A 29 -4.23 -17.64 21.28
N GLU A 30 -3.23 -18.47 21.63
CA GLU A 30 -2.44 -18.30 22.84
C GLU A 30 -1.28 -17.32 22.64
N SER A 31 -0.86 -17.10 21.39
CA SER A 31 0.16 -16.12 21.04
C SER A 31 -0.39 -14.69 21.02
N ASN A 32 0.40 -13.74 21.55
CA ASN A 32 0.11 -12.31 21.47
C ASN A 32 0.48 -11.69 20.11
N GLU A 33 1.26 -12.37 19.28
CA GLU A 33 1.64 -11.87 17.95
C GLU A 33 0.57 -12.23 16.93
N SER A 34 0.31 -11.34 15.96
CA SER A 34 -0.60 -11.63 14.84
C SER A 34 0.15 -11.50 13.53
N THR A 35 -0.05 -12.47 12.63
CA THR A 35 0.64 -12.46 11.33
C THR A 35 -0.01 -11.52 10.32
N ASP A 36 -1.30 -11.23 10.52
CA ASP A 36 -2.05 -10.26 9.72
C ASP A 36 -3.23 -9.63 10.50
N PHE A 37 -3.95 -8.75 9.80
CA PHE A 37 -5.12 -8.06 10.33
C PHE A 37 -6.27 -9.02 10.69
N ALA A 38 -6.52 -10.06 9.90
CA ALA A 38 -7.63 -10.97 10.14
C ALA A 38 -7.39 -11.79 11.41
N GLU A 39 -6.17 -12.27 11.61
CA GLU A 39 -5.75 -12.95 12.83
C GLU A 39 -5.87 -12.02 14.05
N ALA A 40 -5.38 -10.79 13.95
CA ALA A 40 -5.50 -9.80 15.04
C ALA A 40 -6.97 -9.58 15.41
N TYR A 41 -7.85 -9.46 14.41
CA TYR A 41 -9.29 -9.33 14.62
C TYR A 41 -9.90 -10.55 15.31
N PHE A 42 -9.55 -11.77 14.89
CA PHE A 42 -10.03 -13.00 15.53
C PHE A 42 -9.56 -13.13 16.98
N LYS A 43 -8.32 -12.77 17.28
CA LYS A 43 -7.80 -12.78 18.65
C LYS A 43 -8.52 -11.76 19.53
N GLU A 44 -8.79 -10.58 19.00
CA GLU A 44 -9.57 -9.57 19.70
C GLU A 44 -11.02 -10.01 19.92
N MET A 45 -11.64 -10.63 18.90
CA MET A 45 -12.96 -11.26 19.04
C MET A 45 -13.00 -12.29 20.16
N LYS A 46 -11.95 -13.11 20.27
CA LYS A 46 -11.85 -14.16 21.30
C LYS A 46 -11.71 -13.57 22.70
N LYS A 47 -10.90 -12.52 22.87
CA LYS A 47 -10.70 -11.85 24.17
C LYS A 47 -12.00 -11.26 24.72
N LEU A 48 -12.81 -10.70 23.84
CA LEU A 48 -14.01 -9.96 24.19
C LEU A 48 -15.29 -10.82 24.20
N GLU A 49 -15.19 -12.13 23.94
CA GLU A 49 -16.36 -13.02 23.82
C GLU A 49 -17.23 -13.11 25.09
N ASN A 50 -16.65 -12.78 26.25
CA ASN A 50 -17.30 -12.80 27.55
C ASN A 50 -17.69 -11.41 28.07
N GLU A 51 -17.42 -10.35 27.31
CA GLU A 51 -17.72 -8.98 27.71
C GLU A 51 -19.18 -8.60 27.38
N PRO A 52 -19.96 -8.09 28.35
CA PRO A 52 -21.40 -7.86 28.20
C PRO A 52 -21.75 -6.77 27.16
N ASP A 53 -20.81 -5.89 26.82
CA ASP A 53 -20.96 -4.80 25.85
C ASP A 53 -20.22 -5.08 24.52
N PHE A 54 -20.08 -6.35 24.10
CA PHE A 54 -19.35 -6.72 22.89
C PHE A 54 -20.03 -6.21 21.61
N GLY A 55 -19.77 -4.94 21.31
CA GLY A 55 -20.43 -4.09 20.33
C GLY A 55 -20.02 -4.36 18.89
N GLY A 56 -20.49 -5.48 18.33
CA GLY A 56 -20.62 -5.65 16.88
C GLY A 56 -19.49 -6.40 16.17
N PHE A 57 -18.46 -6.83 16.89
CA PHE A 57 -17.36 -7.62 16.35
C PHE A 57 -17.87 -8.99 15.86
N GLY A 58 -18.03 -9.13 14.55
CA GLY A 58 -18.48 -10.37 13.92
C GLY A 58 -17.81 -10.65 12.59
N MET A 59 -17.98 -11.89 12.10
CA MET A 59 -17.43 -12.35 10.82
C MET A 59 -17.83 -11.45 9.65
N GLN A 60 -19.06 -10.93 9.66
CA GLN A 60 -19.55 -10.05 8.61
C GLN A 60 -18.83 -8.70 8.61
N GLN A 61 -18.50 -8.16 9.78
CA GLN A 61 -17.74 -6.92 9.89
C GLN A 61 -16.29 -7.14 9.46
N LEU A 62 -15.64 -8.23 9.90
CA LEU A 62 -14.29 -8.59 9.44
C LEU A 62 -14.24 -8.67 7.90
N LYS A 63 -15.19 -9.38 7.29
CA LYS A 63 -15.27 -9.49 5.83
C LYS A 63 -15.40 -8.12 5.15
N ASN A 64 -16.25 -7.24 5.69
CA ASN A 64 -16.43 -5.90 5.15
C ASN A 64 -15.15 -5.07 5.26
N ILE A 65 -14.47 -5.09 6.42
CA ILE A 65 -13.22 -4.35 6.62
C ILE A 65 -12.12 -4.87 5.70
N CYS A 66 -11.98 -6.20 5.54
CA CYS A 66 -11.01 -6.77 4.61
C CYS A 66 -11.28 -6.33 3.16
N PHE A 67 -12.56 -6.26 2.76
CA PHE A 67 -12.93 -5.73 1.46
C PHE A 67 -12.60 -4.24 1.33
N ASP A 68 -12.95 -3.43 2.32
CA ASP A 68 -12.71 -1.99 2.33
C ASP A 68 -11.21 -1.69 2.22
N LEU A 69 -10.38 -2.38 3.02
CA LEU A 69 -8.93 -2.24 3.00
C LEU A 69 -8.34 -2.61 1.63
N TRP A 70 -8.79 -3.74 1.06
CA TRP A 70 -8.35 -4.17 -0.27
C TRP A 70 -8.76 -3.17 -1.35
N SER A 71 -10.02 -2.74 -1.37
CA SER A 71 -10.56 -1.84 -2.39
C SER A 71 -9.89 -0.47 -2.32
N ALA A 72 -9.73 0.09 -1.12
CA ALA A 72 -9.08 1.38 -0.89
C ALA A 72 -7.61 1.36 -1.35
N GLY A 73 -6.87 0.29 -1.02
CA GLY A 73 -5.47 0.13 -1.42
C GLY A 73 -5.29 -0.15 -2.91
N MET A 74 -6.20 -0.92 -3.52
CA MET A 74 -6.10 -1.34 -4.92
C MET A 74 -6.31 -0.17 -5.88
N GLU A 75 -7.41 0.56 -5.77
CA GLU A 75 -7.74 1.61 -6.75
C GLU A 75 -6.74 2.76 -6.68
N THR A 76 -6.48 3.30 -5.48
CA THR A 76 -5.61 4.47 -5.31
C THR A 76 -4.17 4.19 -5.75
N SER A 77 -3.58 3.08 -5.30
CA SER A 77 -2.21 2.71 -5.65
C SER A 77 -2.05 2.43 -7.13
N THR A 78 -3.03 1.76 -7.76
CA THR A 78 -2.99 1.48 -9.20
C THR A 78 -2.97 2.78 -10.01
N HIS A 79 -3.79 3.76 -9.65
CA HIS A 79 -3.81 5.06 -10.30
C HIS A 79 -2.48 5.80 -10.12
N VAL A 80 -1.96 5.88 -8.89
CA VAL A 80 -0.70 6.57 -8.60
C VAL A 80 0.47 5.95 -9.37
N ILE A 81 0.57 4.61 -9.38
CA ILE A 81 1.64 3.90 -10.09
C ILE A 81 1.50 4.10 -11.60
N SER A 82 0.27 3.99 -12.14
CA SER A 82 0.03 4.14 -13.58
C SER A 82 0.40 5.54 -14.07
N TRP A 83 -0.01 6.58 -13.34
CA TRP A 83 0.40 7.96 -13.64
C TRP A 83 1.90 8.14 -13.47
N GLY A 84 2.50 7.63 -12.39
CA GLY A 84 3.94 7.70 -12.16
C GLY A 84 4.75 7.11 -13.33
N ILE A 85 4.37 5.92 -13.81
CA ILE A 85 4.99 5.30 -14.99
C ILE A 85 4.78 6.16 -16.24
N LEU A 86 3.57 6.67 -16.46
CA LEU A 86 3.27 7.53 -17.61
C LEU A 86 4.17 8.78 -17.63
N TYR A 87 4.31 9.48 -16.51
CA TYR A 87 5.20 10.64 -16.41
C TYR A 87 6.66 10.24 -16.65
N ILE A 88 7.14 9.13 -16.09
CA ILE A 88 8.51 8.64 -16.35
C ILE A 88 8.72 8.35 -17.85
N LEU A 89 7.74 7.77 -18.54
CA LEU A 89 7.84 7.47 -19.97
C LEU A 89 7.86 8.72 -20.85
N HIS A 90 7.13 9.78 -20.46
CA HIS A 90 7.15 11.08 -21.16
C HIS A 90 8.40 11.92 -20.86
N HIS A 91 9.20 11.53 -19.87
CA HIS A 91 10.39 12.24 -19.43
C HIS A 91 11.62 11.30 -19.40
N PRO A 92 12.19 10.94 -20.57
CA PRO A 92 13.31 9.98 -20.66
C PRO A 92 14.54 10.38 -19.83
N GLU A 93 14.76 11.67 -19.61
CA GLU A 93 15.79 12.22 -18.73
C GLU A 93 15.59 11.83 -17.26
N VAL A 94 14.36 11.80 -16.80
CA VAL A 94 14.00 11.36 -15.44
C VAL A 94 14.22 9.85 -15.34
N ALA A 95 13.76 9.08 -16.33
CA ALA A 95 13.97 7.63 -16.36
C ALA A 95 15.47 7.25 -16.33
N ARG A 96 16.31 7.98 -17.09
CA ARG A 96 17.76 7.77 -17.11
C ARG A 96 18.38 8.06 -15.75
N ARG A 97 17.99 9.17 -15.12
CA ARG A 97 18.55 9.59 -13.83
C ARG A 97 18.11 8.67 -12.68
N ILE A 98 16.90 8.13 -12.72
CA ILE A 98 16.47 7.04 -11.80
C ILE A 98 17.38 5.83 -11.97
N ARG A 99 17.64 5.41 -13.22
CA ARG A 99 18.51 4.25 -13.49
C ARG A 99 19.94 4.49 -13.03
N GLU A 100 20.52 5.65 -13.32
CA GLU A 100 21.85 6.03 -12.83
C GLU A 100 21.93 6.04 -11.31
N GLU A 101 20.90 6.53 -10.62
CA GLU A 101 20.83 6.49 -9.16
C GLU A 101 20.75 5.06 -8.64
N LEU A 102 19.90 4.22 -9.23
CA LEU A 102 19.78 2.80 -8.85
C LEU A 102 21.11 2.06 -9.09
N ASP A 103 21.71 2.20 -10.26
CA ASP A 103 22.96 1.51 -10.63
C ASP A 103 24.13 1.94 -9.73
N SER A 104 24.18 3.21 -9.32
CA SER A 104 25.26 3.75 -8.49
C SER A 104 25.08 3.51 -6.99
N LYS A 105 23.84 3.43 -6.49
CA LYS A 105 23.54 3.32 -5.05
C LYS A 105 23.18 1.91 -4.64
N ILE A 106 22.55 1.16 -5.54
CA ILE A 106 22.04 -0.19 -5.35
C ILE A 106 22.81 -1.09 -6.34
N CYS A 107 24.12 -1.18 -6.14
CA CYS A 107 24.94 -2.06 -6.98
C CYS A 107 24.61 -3.53 -6.70
N GLY A 108 24.36 -4.31 -7.76
CA GLY A 108 24.31 -5.77 -7.74
C GLY A 108 22.96 -6.40 -8.14
N ASP A 109 22.93 -7.73 -8.27
CA ASP A 109 21.79 -8.53 -8.73
C ASP A 109 20.69 -8.75 -7.66
N ARG A 110 20.57 -7.85 -6.68
CA ARG A 110 19.58 -7.98 -5.60
C ARG A 110 18.36 -7.09 -5.81
N THR A 111 17.22 -7.50 -5.29
CA THR A 111 16.00 -6.70 -5.28
C THR A 111 16.13 -5.48 -4.36
N VAL A 112 15.51 -4.36 -4.75
CA VAL A 112 15.39 -3.14 -3.95
C VAL A 112 14.52 -3.42 -2.72
N THR A 113 14.93 -2.91 -1.56
CA THR A 113 14.21 -3.05 -0.29
C THR A 113 13.86 -1.68 0.30
N LEU A 114 13.01 -1.65 1.34
CA LEU A 114 12.68 -0.39 2.03
C LEU A 114 13.91 0.25 2.70
N ASP A 115 14.90 -0.55 3.10
CA ASP A 115 16.15 -0.05 3.66
C ASP A 115 16.96 0.77 2.65
N ASP A 116 16.72 0.60 1.36
CA ASP A 116 17.40 1.36 0.32
C ASP A 116 16.79 2.76 0.10
N LYS A 117 15.60 3.02 0.65
CA LYS A 117 14.84 4.26 0.41
C LYS A 117 15.68 5.51 0.67
N HIS A 118 16.46 5.56 1.75
CA HIS A 118 17.28 6.73 2.09
C HIS A 118 18.45 6.97 1.13
N LYS A 119 18.86 5.95 0.36
CA LYS A 119 19.97 6.02 -0.61
C LYS A 119 19.51 6.52 -1.99
N LEU A 120 18.20 6.63 -2.20
CA LEU A 120 17.57 6.92 -3.49
C LEU A 120 16.83 8.27 -3.50
N PRO A 121 17.48 9.39 -3.14
CA PRO A 121 16.80 10.67 -2.98
C PRO A 121 16.08 11.14 -4.26
N TYR A 122 16.64 10.93 -5.45
CA TYR A 122 16.01 11.32 -6.71
C TYR A 122 14.81 10.46 -7.05
N THR A 123 14.91 9.14 -6.89
CA THR A 123 13.80 8.21 -7.12
C THR A 123 12.64 8.52 -6.18
N ASN A 124 12.93 8.85 -4.92
CA ASN A 124 11.91 9.33 -3.97
C ASN A 124 11.30 10.66 -4.43
N ALA A 125 12.10 11.60 -4.94
CA ALA A 125 11.58 12.87 -5.45
C ALA A 125 10.61 12.68 -6.62
N VAL A 126 10.85 11.69 -7.48
CA VAL A 126 9.98 11.35 -8.61
C VAL A 126 8.60 10.87 -8.17
N ILE A 127 8.52 10.09 -7.08
CA ILE A 127 7.25 9.53 -6.58
C ILE A 127 6.53 10.44 -5.57
N ASN A 128 7.03 11.66 -5.33
CA ASN A 128 6.41 12.64 -4.44
C ASN A 128 5.25 13.40 -5.11
N VAL A 129 4.48 14.15 -4.31
CA VAL A 129 3.30 14.90 -4.77
C VAL A 129 3.69 16.23 -5.42
N PHE A 130 3.31 16.45 -6.67
CA PHE A 130 3.57 17.70 -7.41
C PHE A 130 2.36 18.66 -7.32
N PRO A 131 2.46 19.81 -6.64
CA PRO A 131 1.35 20.77 -6.54
C PRO A 131 1.07 21.60 -7.81
N ASP A 132 1.98 21.63 -8.79
CA ASP A 132 1.65 22.12 -10.14
C ASP A 132 1.31 20.89 -10.99
N PRO A 133 0.01 20.60 -11.24
CA PRO A 133 -0.40 19.37 -11.94
C PRO A 133 0.07 19.32 -13.39
N TYR A 134 0.50 20.46 -13.95
CA TYR A 134 0.97 20.58 -15.32
C TYR A 134 2.50 20.56 -15.45
N LYS A 135 3.24 20.50 -14.32
CA LYS A 135 4.70 20.48 -14.33
C LYS A 135 5.26 19.35 -13.48
N PHE A 136 5.73 18.32 -14.17
CA PHE A 136 6.54 17.27 -13.58
C PHE A 136 7.99 17.75 -13.46
N LYS A 137 8.41 18.11 -12.23
CA LYS A 137 9.76 18.64 -11.93
C LYS A 137 10.32 18.03 -10.65
N PRO A 138 10.82 16.79 -10.66
CA PRO A 138 11.34 16.10 -9.47
C PRO A 138 12.41 16.89 -8.73
N GLU A 139 13.21 17.70 -9.44
CA GLU A 139 14.31 18.50 -8.90
C GLU A 139 13.86 19.48 -7.81
N ARG A 140 12.57 19.83 -7.74
CA ARG A 140 12.05 20.70 -6.67
C ARG A 140 12.27 20.12 -5.28
N PHE A 141 12.27 18.79 -5.15
CA PHE A 141 12.41 18.07 -3.89
C PHE A 141 13.87 17.80 -3.53
N ILE A 142 14.82 18.23 -4.36
CA ILE A 142 16.25 17.97 -4.17
C ILE A 142 16.94 19.28 -3.77
N ASP A 143 17.75 19.23 -2.72
CA ASP A 143 18.59 20.34 -2.27
C ASP A 143 19.88 20.49 -3.10
N SER A 144 20.67 21.53 -2.81
CA SER A 144 21.95 21.75 -3.51
C SER A 144 23.00 20.66 -3.25
N GLY A 145 22.83 19.85 -2.20
CA GLY A 145 23.69 18.71 -1.87
C GLY A 145 23.23 17.39 -2.51
N GLY A 146 22.12 17.38 -3.25
CA GLY A 146 21.56 16.18 -3.87
C GLY A 146 20.67 15.34 -2.94
N ASN A 147 20.32 15.84 -1.75
CA ASN A 147 19.45 15.15 -0.80
C ASN A 147 17.99 15.58 -0.96
N LEU A 148 17.07 14.75 -0.46
CA LEU A 148 15.67 15.14 -0.34
C LEU A 148 15.49 16.28 0.66
N LYS A 149 14.78 17.32 0.24
CA LYS A 149 14.29 18.38 1.11
C LYS A 149 13.27 17.83 2.11
N LYS A 150 13.18 18.48 3.27
CA LYS A 150 12.11 18.20 4.22
C LYS A 150 10.77 18.65 3.66
N ILE A 151 9.68 18.01 4.10
CA ILE A 151 8.33 18.27 3.59
C ILE A 151 7.94 19.75 3.82
N GLU A 152 8.37 20.35 4.94
CA GLU A 152 8.07 21.75 5.27
C GLU A 152 8.74 22.76 4.33
N GLU A 153 9.75 22.34 3.55
CA GLU A 153 10.49 23.21 2.62
C GLU A 153 9.90 23.19 1.19
N VAL A 154 8.91 22.33 0.93
CA VAL A 154 8.35 22.08 -0.41
C VAL A 154 6.82 22.21 -0.49
N LEU A 155 6.17 22.46 0.64
CA LEU A 155 4.77 22.88 0.78
C LEU A 155 4.67 24.41 0.74
#